data_AF-A0A1H0CMW5-F1
#
_entry.id   AF-A0A1H0CMW5-F1
#
_cell.length_a   1.000
_cell.length_b   1.000
_cell.length_c   1.000
_cell.angle_alpha   90.00
_cell.angle_beta   90.00
_cell.angle_gamma   90.00
#
_symmetry.space_group_name_H-M   'P 1'
#
loop_
_entity.id
_entity.type
_entity.pdbx_description
1 polymer ?
#
loop_
_entity_poly.entity_id
_entity_poly.type
_entity_poly.pdbx_seq_one_letter_code
_entity_poly.pdbx_strand_id
1 'polypeptide(L)' 'MRLFIAAGLLIVLAGCETVEYRNRCAEYGFVPGTDAYANCVQRLDMSDERRRGRDYDPPVYSYE' A
#
# COMPACT_ATOMS: atom_id res chain seq x y z
N MET A 1 2.41 28.92 -1.53
CA MET A 1 2.52 28.32 -0.18
C MET A 1 1.37 27.36 0.14
N ARG A 2 0.10 27.73 -0.08
CA ARG A 2 -1.06 26.84 0.15
C ARG A 2 -1.04 25.52 -0.65
N LEU A 3 -0.55 25.55 -1.88
CA LEU A 3 -0.43 24.37 -2.74
C LEU A 3 0.57 23.32 -2.21
N PHE A 4 1.66 23.76 -1.56
CA PHE A 4 2.65 22.85 -0.98
C PHE A 4 2.14 22.12 0.26
N ILE A 5 1.28 22.78 1.04
CA ILE A 5 0.65 22.17 2.22
C ILE A 5 -0.32 21.07 1.77
N ALA A 6 -1.14 21.34 0.74
CA ALA A 6 -2.04 20.35 0.17
C ALA A 6 -1.30 19.15 -0.43
N ALA A 7 -0.20 19.40 -1.16
CA ALA A 7 0.63 18.34 -1.74
C ALA A 7 1.30 17.46 -0.67
N GLY A 8 1.83 18.06 0.40
CA GLY A 8 2.43 17.29 1.51
C GLY A 8 1.41 16.39 2.23
N LEU A 9 0.18 16.86 2.39
CA LEU A 9 -0.88 16.11 3.08
C LEU A 9 -1.31 14.86 2.29
N LEU A 10 -1.34 14.96 0.96
CA LEU A 10 -1.66 13.83 0.07
C LEU A 10 -0.58 12.74 0.11
N ILE A 11 0.70 13.12 0.20
CA ILE A 11 1.82 12.16 0.26
C ILE A 11 1.79 11.38 1.58
N VAL A 12 1.48 12.04 2.70
CA VAL A 12 1.38 11.38 4.02
C VAL A 12 0.29 10.31 4.03
N LEU A 13 -0.86 10.58 3.41
CA LEU A 13 -1.97 9.62 3.31
C LEU A 13 -1.60 8.37 2.50
N ALA A 14 -0.77 8.51 1.45
CA ALA A 14 -0.28 7.38 0.67
C ALA A 14 0.76 6.53 1.42
N GLY A 15 1.51 7.13 2.35
CA GLY A 15 2.57 6.44 3.11
C GLY A 15 2.07 5.57 4.28
N CYS A 16 0.83 5.73 4.74
CA CYS A 16 0.32 5.01 5.91
C CYS A 16 0.30 3.49 5.71
N GLU A 17 0.01 3.03 4.51
CA GLU A 17 -0.19 1.60 4.23
C GLU A 17 1.11 0.80 4.31
N THR A 18 2.21 1.35 3.81
CA THR A 18 3.53 0.70 3.89
C THR A 18 4.05 0.60 5.32
N VAL A 19 3.65 1.50 6.21
CA VAL A 19 3.96 1.42 7.65
C VAL A 19 3.14 0.32 8.33
N GLU A 20 1.89 0.12 7.93
CA GLU A 20 1.04 -0.94 8.47
C GLU A 20 1.64 -2.34 8.21
N TYR A 21 2.09 -2.60 6.97
CA TYR A 21 2.71 -3.89 6.63
C TYR A 21 3.97 -4.18 7.44
N ARG A 22 4.80 -3.16 7.65
CA ARG A 22 6.01 -3.24 8.48
C ARG A 22 5.67 -3.61 9.92
N ASN A 23 4.66 -2.95 10.50
CA ASN A 23 4.20 -3.24 11.85
C ASN A 23 3.63 -4.67 11.96
N ARG A 24 2.78 -5.09 11.02
CA ARG A 24 2.23 -6.46 11.00
C ARG A 24 3.31 -7.53 10.92
N CYS A 25 4.32 -7.34 10.07
CA CYS A 25 5.43 -8.31 9.97
C CYS A 25 6.26 -8.35 11.26
N ALA A 26 6.46 -7.21 11.93
CA ALA A 26 7.10 -7.18 13.24
C ALA A 26 6.25 -7.91 14.32
N GLU A 27 4.92 -7.72 14.31
CA GLU A 27 3.98 -8.41 15.21
C GLU A 27 3.94 -9.92 14.98
N TYR A 28 4.11 -10.38 13.73
CA TYR A 28 4.27 -11.80 13.42
C TYR A 28 5.60 -12.40 13.89
N GLY A 29 6.51 -11.57 14.42
CA GLY A 29 7.82 -12.00 14.92
C GLY A 29 8.92 -12.02 13.87
N PHE A 30 8.69 -11.46 12.67
CA PHE A 30 9.78 -11.28 11.71
C PHE A 30 10.70 -10.15 12.16
N VAL A 31 12.01 -10.40 12.12
CA VAL A 31 13.01 -9.44 12.56
C VAL A 31 13.36 -8.48 11.42
N PRO A 32 13.23 -7.14 11.61
CA PRO A 32 13.59 -6.16 10.61
C PRO A 32 15.04 -6.33 10.12
N GLY A 33 15.26 -6.19 8.81
CA GLY A 33 16.57 -6.37 8.18
C GLY A 33 16.90 -7.81 7.79
N THR A 34 16.01 -8.77 8.02
CA THR A 34 16.15 -10.15 7.51
C THR A 34 15.39 -10.37 6.20
N ASP A 35 15.82 -11.36 5.41
CA ASP A 35 15.11 -11.75 4.18
C ASP A 35 13.68 -12.22 4.46
N ALA A 36 13.47 -12.89 5.60
CA ALA A 36 12.14 -13.33 6.01
C ALA A 36 11.19 -12.15 6.25
N TYR A 37 11.69 -11.08 6.88
CA TYR A 37 10.94 -9.84 7.06
C TYR A 37 10.65 -9.14 5.73
N ALA A 38 11.65 -9.04 4.84
CA ALA A 38 11.46 -8.47 3.51
C ALA A 38 10.41 -9.25 2.70
N ASN A 39 10.44 -10.58 2.77
CA ASN A 39 9.47 -11.43 2.10
C ASN A 39 8.06 -11.27 2.69
N CYS A 40 7.94 -11.16 4.02
CA CYS A 40 6.65 -10.88 4.66
C CYS A 40 6.04 -9.58 4.14
N VAL A 41 6.79 -8.47 4.18
CA VAL A 41 6.30 -7.16 3.72
C VAL A 41 5.91 -7.21 2.25
N GLN A 42 6.76 -7.78 1.40
CA GLN A 42 6.49 -7.91 -0.04
C GLN A 42 5.21 -8.71 -0.33
N ARG A 43 4.97 -9.80 0.42
CA ARG A 43 3.75 -10.60 0.26
C ARG A 43 2.49 -9.84 0.64
N LEU A 44 2.56 -9.02 1.70
CA LEU A 44 1.43 -8.20 2.11
C LEU A 44 1.13 -7.10 1.08
N ASP A 45 2.17 -6.42 0.62
CA ASP A 45 2.11 -5.40 -0.43
C ASP A 45 1.45 -5.95 -1.71
N MET A 46 1.98 -7.06 -2.25
CA MET A 46 1.37 -7.73 -3.42
C MET A 46 -0.07 -8.21 -3.17
N SER A 47 -0.40 -8.63 -1.94
CA SER A 47 -1.76 -9.09 -1.63
C SER A 47 -2.77 -7.96 -1.70
N ASP A 48 -2.34 -6.75 -1.37
CA ASP A 48 -3.19 -5.57 -1.40
C ASP A 48 -3.34 -5.01 -2.81
N GLU A 49 -2.27 -4.96 -3.60
CA GLU A 49 -2.36 -4.64 -5.04
C GLU A 49 -3.38 -5.53 -5.75
N ARG A 50 -3.38 -6.83 -5.44
CA ARG A 50 -4.37 -7.78 -5.98
C ARG A 50 -5.79 -7.49 -5.53
N ARG A 51 -5.99 -7.01 -4.29
CA ARG A 51 -7.32 -6.61 -3.81
C ARG A 51 -7.79 -5.36 -4.56
N ARG A 52 -6.94 -4.35 -4.70
CA ARG A 52 -7.24 -3.13 -5.47
C ARG A 52 -7.59 -3.43 -6.92
N GLY A 53 -6.82 -4.32 -7.57
CA GLY A 53 -7.10 -4.74 -8.94
C GLY A 53 -8.41 -5.51 -9.10
N ARG A 54 -8.89 -6.21 -8.06
CA ARG A 54 -10.19 -6.88 -8.07
C ARG A 54 -11.35 -5.90 -7.87
N ASP A 55 -11.16 -4.87 -7.06
CA ASP A 55 -12.16 -3.81 -6.83
C ASP A 55 -12.32 -2.84 -8.01
N TYR A 56 -11.47 -2.97 -9.03
CA TYR A 56 -11.58 -2.23 -10.28
C TYR A 56 -12.78 -2.74 -11.10
N ASP A 57 -13.91 -2.02 -11.02
CA ASP A 57 -15.04 -2.16 -11.94
C ASP A 57 -14.77 -1.32 -13.20
N PRO A 58 -14.46 -1.93 -14.36
CA PRO A 58 -14.16 -1.18 -15.58
C PRO A 58 -15.43 -0.48 -16.09
N PRO A 59 -15.38 0.80 -16.46
CA PRO A 59 -16.53 1.49 -17.05
C PRO A 59 -16.92 0.81 -18.37
N VAL A 60 -18.20 0.46 -18.50
CA VAL A 60 -18.77 -0.06 -19.74
C VAL A 60 -18.92 1.11 -20.72
N TYR A 61 -18.02 1.20 -21.71
CA TYR A 61 -18.17 2.16 -22.80
C TYR A 61 -19.20 1.66 -23.81
N SER A 62 -20.34 2.33 -23.90
CA SER A 62 -21.30 2.15 -24.99
C SER A 62 -20.87 3.02 -26.17
N TYR A 63 -20.45 2.38 -27.27
CA TYR A 63 -20.25 3.04 -28.55
C TYR A 63 -21.60 3.03 -29.28
N GLU A 64 -22.35 4.13 -29.18
CA GLU A 64 -23.53 4.42 -30.01
C GLU A 64 -23.14 4.93 -31.39
#